data_AF-A0A221W9S4-F1
#
_entry.id   AF-A0A221W9S4-F1
#
_cell.length_a   1.000
_cell.length_b   1.000
_cell.length_c   1.000
_cell.angle_alpha   90.00
_cell.angle_beta   90.00
_cell.angle_gamma   90.00
#
_symmetry.space_group_name_H-M   'P 1'
#
loop_
_entity.id
_entity.type
_entity.pdbx_description
1 polymer ?
#
loop_
_entity_poly.entity_id
_entity_poly.type
_entity_poly.pdbx_seq_one_letter_code
_entity_poly.pdbx_strand_id
1 'polypeptide(L)' 'MGCHELTNSGVPTACALFPGDVTLRPLAERQNTVVRWTEYDRGGHFAAMEAPDLLVDDVRAFFRALRG' A
#
# COMPACT_ATOMS: atom_id res chain seq x y z
N MET A 1 -28.02 -2.68 9.84
CA MET A 1 -27.19 -2.80 8.61
C MET A 1 -25.76 -2.99 9.09
N GLY A 2 -25.32 -4.24 9.26
CA GLY A 2 -24.01 -4.53 9.83
C GLY A 2 -22.92 -4.23 8.82
N CYS A 3 -21.89 -3.48 9.23
CA CYS A 3 -20.66 -3.41 8.45
C CYS A 3 -20.12 -4.84 8.37
N HIS A 4 -20.16 -5.46 7.18
CA HIS A 4 -19.61 -6.79 7.00
C HIS A 4 -18.13 -6.76 7.39
N GLU A 5 -17.73 -7.62 8.33
CA GLU A 5 -16.33 -7.77 8.70
C GLU A 5 -15.56 -8.25 7.46
N LEU A 6 -14.71 -7.40 6.91
CA LEU A 6 -13.88 -7.73 5.76
C LEU A 6 -12.75 -8.63 6.25
N THR A 7 -12.88 -9.92 5.96
CA THR A 7 -11.87 -10.94 6.25
C THR A 7 -10.61 -10.70 5.41
N ASN A 8 -9.45 -11.08 5.95
CA ASN A 8 -8.17 -10.92 5.27
C ASN A 8 -8.16 -11.69 3.94
N SER A 9 -7.72 -11.04 2.86
CA SER A 9 -7.70 -11.63 1.52
C SER A 9 -6.73 -12.81 1.36
N GLY A 10 -5.70 -12.92 2.20
CA GLY A 10 -4.62 -13.91 2.07
C GLY A 10 -3.65 -13.64 0.91
N VAL A 11 -3.88 -12.61 0.10
CA VAL A 11 -3.07 -12.26 -1.07
C VAL A 11 -1.94 -11.29 -0.64
N PRO A 12 -0.68 -11.54 -1.05
CA PRO A 12 0.43 -10.61 -0.80
C PRO A 12 0.07 -9.19 -1.26
N THR A 13 0.15 -8.25 -0.33
CA THR A 13 -0.26 -6.85 -0.53
C THR A 13 0.88 -5.90 -0.17
N ALA A 14 1.09 -4.87 -0.98
CA ALA A 14 2.02 -3.78 -0.67
C ALA A 14 1.26 -2.47 -0.44
N CYS A 15 1.73 -1.65 0.49
CA CYS A 15 1.20 -0.31 0.74
C CYS A 15 2.31 0.73 0.60
N ALA A 16 2.10 1.71 -0.27
CA ALA A 16 2.94 2.90 -0.43
C ALA A 16 2.19 4.10 0.17
N LEU A 17 2.67 4.60 1.30
CA LEU A 17 2.09 5.71 2.03
C LEU A 17 2.76 7.02 1.58
N PHE A 18 1.98 7.88 0.93
CA PHE A 18 2.40 9.22 0.53
C PHE A 18 1.92 10.26 1.55
N PRO A 19 2.51 11.47 1.59
CA PRO A 19 2.12 12.51 2.52
C PRO A 19 0.61 12.80 2.52
N GLY A 20 0.03 12.97 3.70
CA GLY A 20 -1.39 13.29 3.89
C GLY A 20 -2.26 12.14 4.40
N ASP A 21 -1.71 10.94 4.57
CA ASP A 21 -2.44 9.79 5.09
C ASP A 21 -1.65 9.14 6.25
N VAL A 22 -2.24 9.04 7.44
CA VAL A 22 -1.55 8.60 8.67
C VAL A 22 -2.24 7.45 9.40
N THR A 23 -3.46 7.10 9.00
CA THR A 23 -4.35 6.26 9.83
C THR A 23 -4.57 4.85 9.28
N LEU A 24 -3.93 4.49 8.16
CA LEU A 24 -4.32 3.30 7.39
C LEU A 24 -3.66 1.99 7.83
N ARG A 25 -2.53 2.01 8.55
CA ARG A 25 -1.74 0.79 8.77
C ARG A 25 -2.47 -0.33 9.53
N PRO A 26 -3.06 -0.08 10.71
CA PRO A 26 -3.74 -1.15 11.45
C PRO A 26 -4.97 -1.70 10.73
N LEU A 27 -5.63 -0.87 9.91
CA LEU A 27 -6.76 -1.29 9.09
C LEU A 27 -6.29 -2.15 7.91
N ALA A 28 -5.23 -1.71 7.22
CA ALA A 28 -4.65 -2.42 6.08
C ALA A 28 -4.15 -3.82 6.48
N GLU A 29 -3.45 -3.94 7.62
CA GLU A 29 -2.94 -5.21 8.14
C GLU A 29 -4.06 -6.16 8.60
N ARG A 30 -5.20 -5.62 9.08
CA ARG A 30 -6.37 -6.45 9.42
C ARG A 30 -7.05 -7.04 8.18
N GLN A 31 -7.13 -6.26 7.10
CA GLN A 31 -7.89 -6.62 5.90
C GLN A 31 -7.04 -7.31 4.82
N ASN A 32 -5.71 -7.24 4.91
CA ASN A 32 -4.81 -7.73 3.85
C ASN A 32 -3.57 -8.42 4.42
N THR A 33 -2.94 -9.27 3.61
CA THR A 33 -1.63 -9.84 3.93
C THR A 33 -0.55 -8.86 3.48
N VAL A 34 -0.30 -7.83 4.29
CA VAL A 34 0.68 -6.78 3.99
C VAL A 34 2.09 -7.35 4.11
N VAL A 35 2.81 -7.43 2.99
CA VAL A 35 4.20 -7.93 2.90
C VAL A 35 5.22 -6.81 2.68
N ARG A 36 4.75 -5.61 2.32
CA ARG A 36 5.58 -4.43 2.10
C ARG A 36 4.83 -3.18 2.56
N TRP A 37 5.51 -2.34 3.33
CA TRP A 37 5.04 -1.02 3.76
C TRP A 37 6.15 -0.01 3.51
N THR A 38 5.90 0.98 2.67
CA THR A 38 6.87 2.03 2.34
C THR A 38 6.24 3.38 2.63
N GLU A 39 6.96 4.25 3.33
CA GLU A 39 6.52 5.62 3.59
C GLU A 39 7.40 6.59 2.79
N TYR A 40 6.77 7.54 2.13
CA TYR A 40 7.41 8.54 1.29
C TYR A 40 7.19 9.95 1.84
N ASP A 41 8.17 10.81 1.67
CA ASP A 41 8.17 12.22 2.12
C ASP A 41 7.69 13.20 1.03
N ARG A 42 7.52 12.73 -0.22
CA ARG A 42 7.09 13.51 -1.37
C ARG A 42 5.95 12.82 -2.11
N GLY A 43 4.99 13.62 -2.57
CA GLY A 43 3.78 13.18 -3.28
C GLY A 43 2.53 13.59 -2.51
N GLY A 44 1.42 12.88 -2.76
CA GLY A 44 0.14 13.17 -2.15
C GLY A 44 -0.95 12.19 -2.61
N HIS A 45 -2.19 12.66 -2.57
CA HIS A 45 -3.35 11.86 -3.00
C HIS A 45 -3.22 11.37 -4.44
N PHE A 46 -2.57 12.16 -5.31
CA PHE A 46 -2.32 11.80 -6.70
C PHE A 46 -0.87 11.37 -6.91
N ALA A 47 -0.40 10.37 -6.14
CA ALA A 47 0.98 9.86 -6.20
C ALA A 47 1.49 9.58 -7.62
N ALA A 48 0.63 9.08 -8.52
CA ALA A 48 0.99 8.84 -9.92
C ALA A 48 1.34 10.10 -10.71
N MET A 49 0.80 11.26 -10.34
CA MET A 49 1.08 12.56 -10.95
C MET A 49 2.15 13.35 -10.17
N GLU A 50 2.12 13.25 -8.85
CA GLU A 50 2.97 14.06 -7.96
C GLU A 50 4.37 13.45 -7.71
N ALA A 51 4.46 12.11 -7.70
CA ALA A 51 5.70 11.36 -7.50
C ALA A 51 5.70 10.06 -8.33
N PRO A 52 5.60 10.17 -9.68
CA PRO A 52 5.50 9.01 -10.57
C PRO A 52 6.68 8.05 -10.43
N ASP A 53 7.88 8.59 -10.20
CA ASP A 53 9.10 7.81 -10.01
C ASP A 53 9.03 6.93 -8.76
N LEU A 54 8.60 7.50 -7.62
CA LEU A 54 8.46 6.76 -6.37
C LEU A 54 7.40 5.67 -6.47
N LEU A 55 6.26 5.97 -7.09
CA LEU A 55 5.19 4.99 -7.30
C LEU A 55 5.64 3.84 -8.21
N VAL A 56 6.27 4.15 -9.34
CA VAL A 56 6.73 3.14 -10.30
C VAL A 56 7.77 2.23 -9.67
N ASP A 57 8.70 2.78 -8.90
CA ASP A 57 9.74 1.99 -8.25
C ASP A 57 9.18 1.10 -7.14
N ASP A 58 8.19 1.56 -6.36
CA ASP A 58 7.54 0.70 -5.35
C ASP A 58 6.82 -0.49 -6.00
N VAL A 59 6.04 -0.24 -7.05
CA VAL A 59 5.35 -1.31 -7.81
C VAL A 59 6.36 -2.30 -8.38
N ARG A 60 7.46 -1.81 -8.98
CA ARG A 60 8.52 -2.68 -9.51
C ARG A 60 9.18 -3.49 -8.41
N ALA A 61 9.50 -2.88 -7.28
CA ALA A 61 10.14 -3.56 -6.15
C ALA A 61 9.24 -4.68 -5.61
N PHE A 62 7.94 -4.41 -5.43
CA PHE A 62 6.96 -5.40 -5.00
C PHE A 62 6.91 -6.60 -5.95
N PHE A 63 6.69 -6.37 -7.25
CA PHE A 63 6.60 -7.48 -8.22
C PHE A 63 7.94 -8.16 -8.51
N ARG A 64 9.08 -7.54 -8.21
CA ARG A 64 10.38 -8.24 -8.26
C ARG A 64 10.53 -9.22 -7.09
N ALA A 65 10.12 -8.82 -5.89
CA ALA A 65 10.18 -9.70 -4.71
C ALA A 65 9.24 -10.92 -4.81
N LEU A 66 8.17 -10.83 -5.61
CA LEU A 66 7.23 -11.93 -5.85
C LEU A 66 7.58 -12.83 -7.04
N ARG A 67 8.58 -12.45 -7.85
CA ARG A 67 9.09 -13.32 -8.91
C ARG A 67 10.09 -14.28 -8.29
N GLY A 68 9.65 -15.52 -8.07
CA GLY A 68 10.54 -16.65 -7.79
C GLY A 68 11.45 -16.98 -8.96
#